data_AF-A0A960E2B9-F1
#
_entry.id   AF-A0A960E2B9-F1
#
_cell.length_a   1.000
_cell.length_b   1.000
_cell.length_c   1.000
_cell.angle_alpha   90.00
_cell.angle_beta   90.00
_cell.angle_gamma   90.00
#
_symmetry.space_group_name_H-M   'P 1'
#
loop_
_entity.id
_entity.type
_entity.pdbx_description
1 polymer ?
#
loop_
_entity_poly.entity_id
_entity_poly.type
_entity_poly.pdbx_seq_one_letter_code
_entity_poly.pdbx_strand_id
1 'polypeptide(L)'
;RGTTQKQIVKMLRESGVAEVHLRLTSPPIKWSCFFGIDTGERSELLAANLEIDEIRAYLNVDSLAFITLDRLIASTGTSGSGFCDACFTGVYPVEVPITLRKGVLEAEGATDEPQRQLANPGLFASGLLPADEARGQA
;
A
#
# COMPACT_ATOMS: atom_id res chain seq x y z
N ARG A 1 -1.50 0.63 -5.05
CA ARG A 1 -1.14 -0.73 -5.52
C ARG A 1 -2.15 -1.80 -5.09
N GLY A 2 -2.37 -2.04 -3.79
CA GLY A 2 -3.38 -3.02 -3.33
C GLY A 2 -3.01 -4.50 -3.47
N THR A 3 -1.79 -4.79 -3.92
CA THR A 3 -1.28 -6.16 -4.13
C THR A 3 -1.23 -6.95 -2.82
N THR A 4 -0.73 -6.34 -1.74
CA THR A 4 -0.68 -6.97 -0.42
C THR A 4 -2.08 -7.30 0.11
N GLN A 5 -3.02 -6.35 0.03
CA GLN A 5 -4.40 -6.58 0.47
C GLN A 5 -5.03 -7.73 -0.32
N LYS A 6 -4.80 -7.79 -1.63
CA LYS A 6 -5.30 -8.87 -2.48
C LYS A 6 -4.76 -10.25 -2.07
N GLN A 7 -3.47 -10.35 -1.72
CA GLN A 7 -2.90 -11.61 -1.23
C GLN A 7 -3.48 -12.01 0.13
N ILE A 8 -3.63 -11.06 1.06
CA ILE A 8 -4.25 -11.31 2.37
C ILE A 8 -5.69 -11.81 2.20
N VAL A 9 -6.49 -11.15 1.36
CA VAL A 9 -7.87 -11.58 1.10
C VAL A 9 -7.91 -12.97 0.48
N LYS A 10 -7.01 -13.27 -0.46
CA LYS A 10 -6.89 -14.61 -1.04
C LYS A 10 -6.64 -15.67 0.03
N MET A 11 -5.66 -15.45 0.91
CA MET A 11 -5.35 -16.38 2.01
C MET A 11 -6.53 -16.57 2.96
N LEU A 12 -7.27 -15.50 3.28
CA LEU A 12 -8.47 -15.58 4.12
C LEU A 12 -9.59 -16.39 3.44
N ARG A 13 -9.79 -16.23 2.14
CA ARG A 13 -10.79 -17.02 1.41
C ARG A 13 -10.41 -18.50 1.35
N GLU A 14 -9.14 -18.80 1.16
CA GLU A 14 -8.62 -20.18 1.16
C GLU A 14 -8.79 -20.89 2.51
N SER A 15 -8.93 -20.15 3.62
CA SER A 15 -9.23 -20.73 4.94
C SER A 15 -10.72 -20.99 5.19
N GLY A 16 -11.60 -20.69 4.23
CA GLY A 16 -13.04 -21.01 4.31
C GLY A 16 -13.87 -20.00 5.11
N VAL A 17 -13.42 -18.76 5.26
CA VAL A 17 -14.22 -17.71 5.90
C VAL A 17 -15.48 -17.38 5.10
N ALA A 18 -16.59 -17.11 5.80
CA ALA A 18 -17.85 -16.75 5.16
C ALA A 18 -17.77 -15.40 4.43
N GLU A 19 -17.29 -14.36 5.12
CA GLU A 19 -17.21 -13.00 4.60
C GLU A 19 -15.88 -12.33 4.98
N VAL A 20 -15.44 -11.39 4.14
CA VAL A 20 -14.25 -10.56 4.30
C VAL A 20 -14.66 -9.11 4.10
N HIS A 21 -14.60 -8.32 5.17
CA HIS A 21 -14.89 -6.88 5.15
C HIS A 21 -13.60 -6.09 5.38
N LEU A 22 -13.20 -5.28 4.41
CA LEU A 22 -11.98 -4.47 4.51
C LEU A 22 -12.32 -3.05 4.98
N ARG A 23 -11.61 -2.56 5.99
CA ARG A 23 -11.72 -1.19 6.53
C ARG A 23 -10.36 -0.54 6.54
N LEU A 24 -10.24 0.60 5.86
CA LEU A 24 -8.98 1.32 5.70
C LEU A 24 -9.01 2.60 6.53
N THR A 25 -8.02 2.74 7.40
CA THR A 25 -7.84 3.88 8.32
C THR A 25 -7.24 5.11 7.65
N SER A 26 -7.13 5.10 6.33
CA SER A 26 -6.67 6.22 5.51
C SER A 26 -7.72 6.49 4.43
N PRO A 27 -7.94 7.75 4.02
CA PRO A 27 -8.70 8.07 2.83
C PRO A 27 -8.06 7.45 1.57
N PRO A 28 -8.81 7.36 0.45
CA PRO A 28 -8.27 6.81 -0.77
C PRO A 28 -7.07 7.64 -1.28
N ILE A 29 -5.89 7.03 -1.35
CA ILE A 29 -4.67 7.69 -1.87
C ILE A 29 -4.77 7.75 -3.40
N LYS A 30 -4.96 8.95 -3.92
CA LYS A 30 -5.13 9.21 -5.36
C LYS A 30 -3.88 9.81 -5.99
N TRP A 31 -3.04 10.50 -5.23
CA TRP A 31 -1.90 11.25 -5.77
C TRP A 31 -0.59 10.82 -5.13
N SER A 32 0.49 10.86 -5.92
CA SER A 32 1.85 10.52 -5.46
C SER A 32 2.39 11.60 -4.52
N CYS A 33 3.15 11.23 -3.51
CA CYS A 33 3.78 12.18 -2.62
C CYS A 33 5.09 12.73 -3.22
N PHE A 34 5.27 14.05 -3.11
CA PHE A 34 6.51 14.77 -3.49
C PHE A 34 7.31 15.29 -2.28
N PHE A 35 6.84 15.02 -1.05
CA PHE A 35 7.48 15.51 0.19
C PHE A 35 8.21 14.40 0.97
N GLY A 36 8.74 13.42 0.25
CA GLY A 36 9.63 12.40 0.81
C GLY A 36 8.98 11.08 1.21
N ILE A 37 7.65 10.94 1.15
CA ILE A 37 7.02 9.61 1.26
C ILE A 37 7.20 8.88 -0.07
N ASP A 38 7.72 7.65 -0.02
CA ASP A 38 7.79 6.80 -1.19
C ASP A 38 6.41 6.20 -1.51
N THR A 39 5.79 6.74 -2.55
CA THR A 39 4.52 6.28 -3.08
C THR A 39 4.71 5.95 -4.55
N GLY A 40 3.99 4.95 -5.06
CA GLY A 40 3.97 4.64 -6.49
C GLY A 40 3.50 5.79 -7.36
N GLU A 41 3.73 5.64 -8.67
CA GLU A 41 3.19 6.57 -9.66
C GLU A 41 1.67 6.54 -9.66
N ARG A 42 1.04 7.63 -10.09
CA ARG A 42 -0.42 7.76 -10.12
C ARG A 42 -1.10 6.62 -10.89
N SER A 43 -0.50 6.14 -11.96
CA SER A 43 -0.95 4.98 -12.76
C SER A 43 -1.01 3.67 -11.95
N GLU A 44 -0.25 3.57 -10.86
CA GLU A 44 -0.12 2.37 -10.02
C GLU A 44 -0.98 2.44 -8.74
N LEU A 45 -1.64 3.58 -8.51
CA LEU A 45 -2.53 3.81 -7.38
C LEU A 45 -3.95 3.36 -7.76
N LEU A 46 -4.50 2.36 -7.06
CA LEU A 46 -5.85 1.85 -7.33
C LEU A 46 -6.90 2.96 -7.24
N ALA A 47 -6.88 3.72 -6.13
CA ALA A 47 -7.86 4.79 -5.90
C ALA A 47 -7.69 6.02 -6.80
N ALA A 48 -6.63 6.08 -7.61
CA ALA A 48 -6.48 7.10 -8.64
C ALA A 48 -7.18 6.71 -9.95
N ASN A 49 -7.37 5.41 -10.19
CA ASN A 49 -7.79 4.86 -11.48
C ASN A 49 -9.11 4.07 -11.40
N LEU A 50 -9.58 3.74 -10.19
CA LEU A 50 -10.77 2.93 -9.95
C LEU A 50 -11.66 3.59 -8.89
N GLU A 51 -12.96 3.43 -9.07
CA GLU A 51 -13.97 3.76 -8.08
C GLU A 51 -14.00 2.73 -6.94
N ILE A 52 -14.59 3.10 -5.79
CA ILE A 52 -14.56 2.27 -4.57
C ILE A 52 -15.13 0.86 -4.82
N ASP A 53 -16.23 0.75 -5.58
CA ASP A 53 -16.84 -0.54 -5.91
C ASP A 53 -15.96 -1.40 -6.82
N GLU A 54 -15.22 -0.78 -7.73
CA GLU A 54 -14.25 -1.46 -8.60
C GLU A 54 -13.05 -1.95 -7.78
N ILE A 55 -12.58 -1.17 -6.81
CA ILE A 55 -11.54 -1.60 -5.87
C ILE A 55 -12.02 -2.77 -5.02
N ARG A 56 -13.25 -2.72 -4.52
CA ARG A 56 -13.88 -3.81 -3.76
C ARG A 56 -13.88 -5.10 -4.57
N ALA A 57 -14.30 -5.03 -5.84
CA ALA A 57 -14.28 -6.15 -6.76
C ALA A 57 -12.85 -6.64 -7.06
N TYR A 58 -11.91 -5.73 -7.33
CA TYR A 58 -10.50 -6.05 -7.58
C TYR A 58 -9.84 -6.82 -6.43
N LEU A 59 -10.19 -6.48 -5.19
CA LEU A 59 -9.69 -7.10 -3.96
C LEU A 59 -10.45 -8.36 -3.55
N ASN A 60 -11.62 -8.64 -4.14
CA ASN A 60 -12.49 -9.78 -3.82
C ASN A 60 -13.01 -9.79 -2.36
N VAL A 61 -13.44 -8.62 -1.87
CA VAL A 61 -14.02 -8.45 -0.53
C VAL A 61 -15.53 -8.18 -0.61
N ASP A 62 -16.28 -8.58 0.43
CA ASP A 62 -17.74 -8.41 0.47
C ASP A 62 -18.12 -6.95 0.69
N SER A 63 -17.37 -6.24 1.53
CA SER A 63 -17.52 -4.80 1.70
C SER A 63 -16.17 -4.10 1.88
N LEU A 64 -16.10 -2.86 1.41
CA LEU A 64 -14.94 -2.00 1.52
C LEU A 64 -15.38 -0.63 2.04
N ALA A 65 -14.67 -0.09 3.03
CA ALA A 65 -14.86 1.30 3.44
C ALA A 65 -13.53 1.96 3.81
N PHE A 66 -13.40 3.24 3.45
CA PHE A 66 -12.31 4.11 3.82
C PHE A 66 -12.82 5.13 4.85
N ILE A 67 -11.97 5.56 5.77
CA ILE A 67 -12.24 6.77 6.56
C ILE A 67 -12.27 7.99 5.63
N THR A 68 -13.13 8.97 5.91
CA THR A 68 -13.13 10.24 5.17
C THR A 68 -11.97 11.13 5.64
N LEU A 69 -11.53 12.05 4.77
CA LEU A 69 -10.44 12.97 5.09
C LEU A 69 -10.76 13.80 6.34
N ASP A 70 -11.96 14.37 6.43
CA ASP A 70 -12.39 15.17 7.58
C ASP A 70 -12.34 14.38 8.89
N ARG A 71 -12.72 13.09 8.84
CA ARG A 71 -12.70 12.20 10.02
C ARG A 71 -11.28 11.79 10.39
N LEU A 72 -10.39 11.61 9.41
CA LEU A 72 -8.97 11.41 9.66
C LEU A 72 -8.38 12.64 10.37
N ILE A 73 -8.61 13.85 9.86
CA ILE A 73 -8.11 15.09 10.47
C ILE A 73 -8.71 15.31 11.87
N ALA A 74 -9.99 15.00 12.06
CA ALA A 74 -10.62 15.07 13.38
C ALA A 74 -9.97 14.10 14.39
N SER A 75 -9.55 12.91 13.94
CA SER A 75 -8.94 11.90 14.81
C SER A 75 -7.56 12.27 15.36
N THR A 76 -6.89 13.28 14.79
CA THR A 76 -5.59 13.75 15.30
C THR A 76 -5.72 14.59 16.58
N GLY A 77 -6.93 15.04 16.92
CA GLY A 77 -7.17 15.98 18.03
C GLY A 77 -6.65 17.41 17.77
N THR A 78 -6.15 17.66 16.56
CA THR A 78 -5.47 18.91 16.16
C THR A 78 -6.04 19.43 14.84
N SER A 79 -7.37 19.44 14.73
CA SER A 79 -8.05 19.97 13.57
C SER A 79 -7.68 21.44 13.35
N GLY A 80 -7.30 21.79 12.12
CA GLY A 80 -6.86 23.14 11.77
C GLY A 80 -5.34 23.39 11.91
N SER A 81 -4.55 22.41 12.34
CA SER A 81 -3.08 22.54 12.45
C SER A 81 -2.31 22.55 11.12
N GLY A 82 -3.00 22.51 9.97
CA GLY A 82 -2.37 22.62 8.65
C GLY A 82 -1.64 21.36 8.20
N PHE A 83 -2.37 20.25 8.06
CA PHE A 83 -1.82 19.01 7.50
C PHE A 83 -1.71 19.08 5.98
N CYS A 84 -0.63 18.52 5.42
CA CYS A 84 -0.60 18.21 4.00
C CYS A 84 -1.54 17.03 3.71
N ASP A 85 -2.53 17.25 2.86
CA ASP A 85 -3.51 16.25 2.42
C ASP A 85 -3.43 15.93 0.92
N ALA A 86 -2.35 16.39 0.27
CA ALA A 86 -2.20 16.36 -1.19
C ALA A 86 -2.28 14.94 -1.78
N CYS A 87 -1.85 13.91 -1.05
CA CYS A 87 -1.97 12.51 -1.47
C CYS A 87 -3.43 12.08 -1.69
N PHE A 88 -4.39 12.76 -1.05
CA PHE A 88 -5.83 12.52 -1.16
C PHE A 88 -6.51 13.54 -2.08
N THR A 89 -6.17 14.83 -1.94
CA THR A 89 -6.85 15.96 -2.60
C THR A 89 -6.23 16.33 -3.95
N GLY A 90 -4.92 16.12 -4.11
CA GLY A 90 -4.13 16.64 -5.23
C GLY A 90 -3.72 18.10 -5.08
N VAL A 91 -4.09 18.76 -3.98
CA VAL A 91 -3.75 20.16 -3.71
C VAL A 91 -2.45 20.19 -2.92
N TYR A 92 -1.34 20.44 -3.61
CA TYR A 92 -0.03 20.56 -2.97
C TYR A 92 0.17 21.99 -2.46
N PRO A 93 0.74 22.17 -1.25
CA PRO A 93 1.02 23.50 -0.70
C PRO A 93 2.14 24.25 -1.43
N VAL A 94 2.92 23.55 -2.26
CA VAL A 94 3.91 24.13 -3.17
C VAL A 94 3.65 23.63 -4.59
N GLU A 95 4.00 24.43 -5.58
CA GLU A 95 3.88 24.05 -6.98
C GLU A 95 4.76 22.84 -7.28
N VAL A 96 4.15 21.79 -7.81
CA VAL A 96 4.86 20.59 -8.24
C VAL A 96 5.16 20.74 -9.73
N PRO A 97 6.44 20.72 -10.15
CA PRO A 97 6.77 20.78 -11.56
C PRO A 97 6.22 19.53 -12.26
N ILE A 98 5.18 19.71 -13.08
CA ILE A 98 4.48 18.64 -13.80
C ILE A 98 5.38 17.85 -14.78
N THR A 99 6.56 18.38 -15.08
CA THR A 99 7.58 17.73 -15.91
C THR A 99 8.41 16.71 -15.14
N LEU A 100 8.42 16.77 -13.81
CA LEU A 100 9.16 15.84 -12.96
C LEU A 100 8.26 14.67 -12.58
N ARG A 101 8.63 13.46 -13.02
CA ARG A 101 8.00 12.23 -12.54
C ARG A 101 8.49 11.91 -11.13
N LYS A 102 7.75 11.06 -10.40
CA LYS A 102 8.16 10.57 -9.08
C LYS A 102 9.61 10.05 -9.10
N GLY A 103 9.98 9.36 -10.17
CA GLY A 103 11.31 8.81 -10.39
C GLY A 103 12.40 9.82 -10.76
N VAL A 104 12.20 11.14 -10.71
CA VAL A 104 13.25 12.09 -11.15
C VAL A 104 14.55 12.02 -10.33
N LEU A 105 14.46 11.52 -9.09
CA LEU A 105 15.62 11.27 -8.23
C LEU A 105 16.03 9.79 -8.20
N GLU A 106 15.23 8.92 -8.81
CA GLU A 106 15.47 7.49 -8.94
C GLU A 106 16.15 7.29 -10.31
N ALA A 107 17.40 6.82 -10.35
CA ALA A 107 18.12 6.68 -11.62
C ALA A 107 17.35 5.75 -12.59
N GLU A 108 16.93 6.27 -13.76
CA GLU A 108 16.30 5.48 -14.81
C GLU A 108 17.32 4.48 -15.38
N GLY A 109 17.16 3.19 -15.05
CA GLY A 109 17.81 2.08 -15.76
C GLY A 109 19.23 1.74 -15.31
N ALA A 110 19.35 0.97 -14.23
CA ALA A 110 20.21 -0.20 -14.34
C ALA A 110 19.43 -1.24 -15.17
N THR A 111 19.72 -1.32 -16.47
CA THR A 111 19.26 -2.42 -17.31
C THR A 111 19.87 -3.71 -16.77
N ASP A 112 19.10 -4.50 -16.03
CA ASP A 112 19.48 -5.88 -15.72
C ASP A 112 18.71 -6.81 -16.67
N GLU A 113 19.31 -7.08 -17.82
CA GLU A 113 18.93 -8.24 -18.63
C GLU A 113 19.19 -9.54 -17.84
N PRO A 114 18.45 -10.62 -18.11
CA PRO A 114 18.24 -11.68 -17.13
C PRO A 114 19.46 -12.61 -17.04
N GLN A 115 20.26 -12.47 -15.99
CA GLN A 115 21.20 -13.53 -15.60
C GLN A 115 20.45 -14.64 -14.87
N ARG A 116 19.83 -15.50 -15.69
CA ARG A 116 19.55 -16.88 -15.30
C ARG A 116 20.89 -17.58 -15.08
N GLN A 117 21.40 -17.57 -13.85
CA GLN A 117 22.47 -18.46 -13.45
C GLN A 117 22.15 -19.15 -12.13
N LEU A 118 22.37 -20.46 -12.19
CA LEU A 118 21.77 -21.50 -11.37
C LEU A 118 22.18 -21.47 -9.90
N ALA A 119 21.22 -21.88 -9.07
CA ALA A 119 21.35 -22.58 -7.79
C ALA A 119 22.28 -22.00 -6.73
N ASN A 120 21.70 -21.51 -5.62
CA ASN A 120 22.36 -21.59 -4.32
C ASN A 120 21.50 -22.43 -3.35
N PRO A 121 21.90 -23.68 -3.05
CA PRO A 121 21.22 -24.52 -2.10
C PRO A 121 21.64 -24.12 -0.67
N GLY A 122 20.86 -23.27 -0.01
CA GLY A 122 21.12 -23.02 1.41
C GLY A 122 20.61 -21.69 1.93
N LEU A 123 19.32 -21.62 2.23
CA LEU A 123 18.77 -20.68 3.22
C LEU A 123 17.49 -21.21 3.92
N PHE A 124 17.07 -22.44 3.60
CA PHE A 124 15.98 -23.16 4.27
C PHE A 124 16.45 -24.45 4.96
N ALA A 125 17.75 -24.60 5.25
CA ALA A 125 18.29 -25.81 5.88
C ALA A 125 18.23 -25.81 7.42
N SER A 126 17.79 -24.74 8.05
CA SER A 126 17.63 -24.68 9.51
C SER A 126 16.23 -24.18 9.84
N GLY A 127 15.31 -25.13 9.91
CA GLY A 127 13.90 -24.94 10.25
C GLY A 127 13.69 -24.51 11.70
N LEU A 128 14.06 -23.27 12.02
CA LEU A 128 13.70 -22.62 13.27
C LEU A 128 13.24 -21.19 12.95
N LEU A 129 11.92 -20.99 13.00
CA LEU A 129 11.35 -19.65 13.03
C LEU A 129 11.55 -19.08 14.45
N PRO A 130 11.87 -17.78 14.59
CA PRO A 130 12.09 -17.13 15.89
C PRO A 130 10.86 -17.07 16.81
N ALA A 131 9.75 -17.73 16.44
CA ALA A 131 8.55 -17.89 17.26
C ALA A 131 8.51 -19.21 18.06
N ASP A 132 9.41 -20.16 17.80
CA ASP A 132 9.43 -21.47 18.48
C ASP A 132 10.16 -21.45 19.84
N GLU A 133 10.91 -20.40 20.18
CA GLU A 133 11.57 -20.29 21.49
C GLU A 133 10.60 -19.91 22.63
N ALA A 134 9.39 -19.43 22.31
CA ALA A 134 8.42 -18.99 23.32
C ALA A 134 7.52 -20.09 23.89
N ARG A 135 7.66 -21.36 23.46
CA ARG A 135 6.84 -22.49 23.94
C ARG A 135 7.58 -23.49 24.85
N GLY A 136 8.85 -23.23 25.18
CA GLY A 136 9.70 -24.16 25.94
C GLY A 136 9.97 -23.79 27.41
N GLN A 137 9.33 -22.76 27.97
CA GLN A 137 9.52 -22.36 29.37
C GLN A 137 8.17 -22.23 30.09
N ALA A 138 7.54 -23.38 30.34
CA ALA A 138 6.53 -23.59 31.38
C ALA A 138 6.53 -25.07 31.77
#